data_AF-A0A4Q0AXC9-F1
#
_entry.id   AF-A0A4Q0AXC9-F1
#
_cell.length_a   1.000
_cell.length_b   1.000
_cell.length_c   1.000
_cell.angle_alpha   90.00
_cell.angle_beta   90.00
_cell.angle_gamma   90.00
#
_symmetry.space_group_name_H-M   'P 1'
#
loop_
_entity.id
_entity.type
_entity.pdbx_description
1 polymer ?
#
loop_
_entity_poly.entity_id
_entity_poly.type
_entity_poly.pdbx_seq_one_letter_code
_entity_poly.pdbx_strand_id
1 'polypeptide(L)'
;MCICPQLGDILIFKREGGAHVGMYIAESENTYHVMGGNQGNAYSIVEIAKARLYTACNFYHTAAPASVKKYFLSSSEKLSVNEG
;
A
#
# COMPACT_ATOMS: atom_id res chain seq x y z
N MET A 1 -9.53 14.67 7.64
CA MET A 1 -9.55 14.21 6.23
C MET A 1 -9.60 12.69 6.29
N CYS A 2 -10.67 12.06 5.81
CA CYS A 2 -10.72 10.59 5.75
C CYS A 2 -9.79 10.15 4.61
N ILE A 3 -8.76 9.39 4.93
CA ILE A 3 -7.75 8.94 3.95
C ILE A 3 -8.38 7.79 3.16
N CYS A 4 -8.53 7.97 1.85
CA CYS A 4 -9.06 6.93 0.95
C CYS A 4 -7.98 6.58 -0.07
N PRO A 5 -7.06 5.64 0.24
CA PRO A 5 -5.99 5.27 -0.69
C PRO A 5 -6.50 4.83 -2.07
N GLN A 6 -5.80 5.24 -3.12
CA GLN A 6 -6.08 4.93 -4.54
C GLN A 6 -4.79 4.57 -5.29
N LEU A 7 -4.95 4.07 -6.52
CA LEU A 7 -3.82 3.72 -7.39
C LEU A 7 -2.80 4.86 -7.50
N GLY A 8 -1.55 4.55 -7.12
CA GLY A 8 -0.43 5.49 -7.16
C GLY A 8 -0.18 6.24 -5.85
N ASP A 9 -1.05 6.13 -4.86
CA ASP A 9 -0.82 6.75 -3.55
C ASP A 9 0.38 6.10 -2.85
N ILE A 10 1.21 6.94 -2.23
CA ILE A 10 2.28 6.50 -1.35
C ILE A 10 1.66 6.19 0.02
N LEU A 11 1.79 4.93 0.44
CA LEU A 11 1.31 4.41 1.71
C LEU A 11 2.46 4.36 2.70
N ILE A 12 2.23 4.90 3.90
CA ILE A 12 3.15 4.83 5.02
C ILE A 12 2.53 3.91 6.05
N PHE A 13 3.25 2.85 6.44
CA PHE A 13 2.81 1.84 7.38
C PHE A 13 3.61 1.90 8.67
N LYS A 14 2.94 1.66 9.79
CA LYS A 14 3.58 1.43 11.09
C LYS A 14 4.36 0.11 11.05
N ARG A 15 5.60 0.16 11.53
CA ARG A 15 6.49 -0.99 11.68
C ARG A 15 7.32 -0.80 12.95
N GLU A 16 7.59 -1.86 13.69
CA GLU A 16 8.52 -1.77 14.82
C GLU A 16 9.91 -1.33 14.32
N GLY A 17 10.51 -0.34 14.99
CA GLY A 17 11.79 0.24 14.57
C GLY A 17 11.71 1.28 13.44
N GLY A 18 10.51 1.67 12.97
CA GLY A 18 10.36 2.76 12.00
C GLY A 18 9.03 2.80 11.24
N ALA A 19 9.11 3.02 9.93
CA ALA A 19 7.96 2.94 9.03
C ALA A 19 8.34 2.15 7.77
N HIS A 20 7.34 1.53 7.14
CA HIS A 20 7.49 1.00 5.79
C HIS A 20 6.76 1.92 4.80
N VAL A 21 7.35 2.14 3.64
CA VAL A 21 6.76 2.97 2.58
C VAL A 21 6.65 2.13 1.32
N GLY A 22 5.49 2.18 0.69
CA GLY A 22 5.26 1.55 -0.60
C GLY A 22 4.09 2.20 -1.33
N MET A 23 3.86 1.79 -2.57
CA MET A 23 2.83 2.36 -3.43
C MET A 23 1.59 1.47 -3.44
N TYR A 24 0.40 2.08 -3.29
CA TYR A 24 -0.87 1.40 -3.48
C TYR A 24 -0.99 0.94 -4.94
N ILE A 25 -1.31 -0.34 -5.13
CA ILE A 25 -1.71 -0.86 -6.44
C ILE A 25 -3.12 -1.47 -6.44
N ALA A 26 -3.55 -2.06 -5.32
CA ALA A 26 -4.88 -2.64 -5.12
C ALA A 26 -5.15 -2.89 -3.63
N GLU A 27 -6.34 -3.37 -3.28
CA GLU A 27 -6.69 -3.79 -1.92
C GLU A 27 -7.63 -5.00 -1.91
N SER A 28 -7.62 -5.75 -0.81
CA SER A 28 -8.64 -6.75 -0.48
C SER A 28 -9.57 -6.18 0.60
N GLU A 29 -10.37 -7.02 1.27
CA GLU A 29 -11.12 -6.61 2.46
C GLU A 29 -10.18 -6.09 3.56
N ASN A 30 -9.10 -6.82 3.84
CA ASN A 30 -8.27 -6.64 5.04
C ASN A 30 -6.83 -6.17 4.75
N THR A 31 -6.38 -6.19 3.50
CA THR A 31 -5.01 -5.82 3.10
C THR A 31 -4.96 -4.80 1.97
N TYR A 32 -3.84 -4.11 1.86
CA TYR A 32 -3.40 -3.42 0.64
C TYR A 32 -2.39 -4.31 -0.08
N HIS A 33 -2.49 -4.39 -1.40
CA HIS A 33 -1.40 -4.87 -2.25
C HIS A 33 -0.47 -3.68 -2.48
N VAL A 34 0.77 -3.82 -2.05
CA VAL A 34 1.75 -2.73 -1.98
C VAL A 34 2.97 -3.10 -2.80
N MET A 35 3.28 -2.28 -3.80
CA MET A 35 4.52 -2.40 -4.57
C MET A 35 5.61 -1.57 -3.89
N GLY A 36 6.76 -2.18 -3.60
CA GLY A 36 7.82 -1.49 -2.89
C GLY A 36 9.14 -2.26 -2.84
N GLY A 37 10.18 -1.56 -2.42
CA GLY A 37 11.51 -2.13 -2.17
C GLY A 37 11.69 -2.61 -0.74
N ASN A 38 12.77 -3.36 -0.51
CA ASN A 38 13.15 -3.91 0.79
C ASN A 38 12.04 -4.79 1.43
N GLN A 39 11.25 -5.45 0.59
CA GLN A 39 10.24 -6.42 0.99
C GLN A 39 10.85 -7.82 0.82
N GLY A 40 11.63 -8.29 1.81
CA GLY A 40 12.40 -9.52 1.63
C GLY A 40 13.74 -9.30 0.91
N ASN A 41 14.41 -8.17 1.15
CA ASN A 41 15.57 -7.70 0.37
C ASN A 41 15.29 -7.66 -1.16
N ALA A 42 14.05 -7.41 -1.56
CA ALA A 42 13.61 -7.40 -2.95
C ALA A 42 12.66 -6.24 -3.26
N TYR A 43 12.51 -5.93 -4.55
CA TYR A 43 11.41 -5.13 -5.07
C TYR A 43 10.28 -6.07 -5.49
N SER A 44 9.16 -6.04 -4.77
CA SER A 44 8.07 -6.98 -4.99
C SER A 44 6.71 -6.36 -4.68
N ILE A 45 5.67 -7.17 -4.82
CA ILE A 45 4.31 -6.85 -4.40
C ILE A 45 4.02 -7.73 -3.18
N VAL A 46 3.68 -7.09 -2.06
CA VAL A 46 3.27 -7.80 -0.84
C VAL A 46 1.91 -7.30 -0.35
N GLU A 47 1.27 -8.12 0.46
CA GLU A 47 0.04 -7.73 1.16
C GLU A 47 0.35 -7.20 2.55
N ILE A 48 -0.08 -5.97 2.83
CA ILE A 48 0.09 -5.32 4.13
C ILE A 48 -1.29 -5.04 4.73
N ALA A 49 -1.50 -5.46 5.98
CA ALA A 49 -2.76 -5.26 6.69
C ALA A 49 -3.17 -3.78 6.74
N LYS A 50 -4.45 -3.49 6.44
CA LYS A 50 -4.99 -2.11 6.48
C LYS A 50 -4.82 -1.46 7.85
N ALA A 51 -4.88 -2.25 8.92
CA ALA A 51 -4.65 -1.80 10.29
C ALA A 51 -3.26 -1.21 10.54
N ARG A 52 -2.26 -1.53 9.68
CA ARG A 52 -0.91 -0.97 9.77
C ARG A 52 -0.78 0.40 9.09
N LEU A 53 -1.77 0.85 8.32
CA LEU A 53 -1.70 2.12 7.60
C LEU A 53 -1.60 3.29 8.60
N TYR A 54 -0.57 4.10 8.44
CA TYR A 54 -0.39 5.34 9.20
C TYR A 54 -1.01 6.52 8.45
N THR A 55 -0.62 6.70 7.19
CA THR A 55 -1.16 7.73 6.30
C THR A 55 -0.96 7.33 4.84
N ALA A 56 -1.65 8.00 3.92
CA ALA A 56 -1.42 7.92 2.50
C ALA A 56 -1.32 9.33 1.91
N CYS A 57 -0.45 9.52 0.92
CA CYS A 57 -0.31 10.79 0.24
C CYS A 57 -0.10 10.61 -1.26
N ASN A 58 -0.63 11.56 -2.01
CA ASN A 58 -0.44 11.69 -3.45
C ASN A 58 -0.65 13.15 -3.84
N PHE A 59 0.04 13.62 -4.87
CA PHE A 59 -0.04 15.00 -5.31
C PHE A 59 -0.09 15.07 -6.83
N TYR A 60 -1.22 15.57 -7.33
CA TYR A 60 -1.42 15.87 -8.75
C TYR A 60 -1.45 17.39 -8.93
N HIS A 61 -0.49 17.95 -9.67
CA HIS A 61 -0.45 19.38 -9.99
C HIS A 61 -1.59 19.82 -10.93
N THR A 62 -2.15 18.89 -11.69
CA THR A 62 -3.22 19.14 -12.67
C THR A 62 -4.49 18.41 -12.26
N ALA A 63 -4.79 17.29 -12.89
CA ALA A 63 -5.89 16.41 -12.56
C ALA A 63 -5.36 14.98 -12.37
N ALA A 64 -5.95 14.27 -11.40
CA ALA A 64 -5.68 12.85 -11.24
C ALA A 64 -6.11 12.11 -12.53
N PRO A 65 -5.28 11.20 -13.06
CA PRO A 65 -5.69 10.32 -14.15
C PRO A 65 -6.95 9.52 -13.80
N ALA A 66 -7.75 9.14 -14.79
CA ALA A 66 -8.98 8.35 -14.58
C ALA A 66 -8.72 6.95 -13.96
N SER A 67 -7.47 6.47 -14.03
CA SER A 67 -7.02 5.24 -13.38
C SER A 67 -6.82 5.40 -11.86
N VAL A 68 -6.81 6.62 -11.31
CA VAL A 68 -6.67 6.86 -9.86
C VAL A 68 -7.98 6.52 -9.16
N LYS A 69 -8.13 5.24 -8.86
CA LYS A 69 -9.26 4.67 -8.15
C LYS A 69 -8.82 3.44 -7.36
N LYS A 70 -9.74 2.89 -6.59
CA LYS A 70 -9.53 1.64 -5.86
C LYS A 70 -9.63 0.46 -6.83
N TYR A 71 -8.72 -0.49 -6.66
CA TYR A 71 -8.75 -1.76 -7.37
C TYR A 71 -8.87 -2.86 -6.33
N PHE A 72 -9.87 -3.72 -6.47
CA PHE A 72 -10.07 -4.83 -5.56
C PHE A 72 -9.53 -6.13 -6.17
N LEU A 73 -8.65 -6.81 -5.44
CA LEU A 73 -8.11 -8.13 -5.81
C LEU A 73 -8.42 -9.13 -4.70
N SER A 74 -8.50 -10.41 -5.06
CA SER A 74 -8.55 -11.49 -4.08
C SER A 74 -7.22 -11.56 -3.31
N SER A 75 -7.28 -11.67 -1.97
CA SER A 75 -6.07 -11.87 -1.16
C SER A 75 -5.37 -13.16 -1.59
N SER A 76 -4.05 -13.09 -1.72
CA SER A 76 -3.16 -14.24 -1.71
C SER A 76 -3.06 -14.77 -0.29
N GLU A 77 -3.06 -16.08 -0.09
CA GLU A 77 -3.01 -16.73 1.24
C GLU A 77 -1.72 -16.40 2.04
N LYS A 78 -0.76 -15.68 1.44
CA LYS A 78 0.50 -15.25 2.05
C LYS A 78 0.41 -13.80 2.53
N LEU A 79 -0.18 -13.61 3.72
CA LEU A 79 -0.13 -12.33 4.43
C LEU A 79 1.31 -12.06 4.90
N SER A 80 1.87 -10.88 4.57
CA SER A 80 3.21 -10.49 5.01
C SER A 80 3.20 -10.06 6.47
N VAL A 81 3.81 -10.86 7.34
CA VAL A 81 3.95 -10.57 8.78
C VAL A 81 5.26 -9.86 9.12
N ASN A 82 6.31 -10.00 8.29
CA ASN A 82 7.59 -9.33 8.49
C ASN A 82 8.39 -9.31 7.17
N GLU A 83 8.91 -8.16 6.77
CA GLU A 83 9.81 -8.03 5.63
C GLU A 83 11.24 -8.11 6.16
N GLY A 84 11.83 -9.31 6.12
CA GLY A 84 13.26 -9.52 6.37
C GLY A 84 14.15 -9.02 5.23
#